data_AF-A0A9D6A426-F1
#
_entry.id   AF-A0A9D6A426-F1
#
_cell.length_a   1.000
_cell.length_b   1.000
_cell.length_c   1.000
_cell.angle_alpha   90.00
_cell.angle_beta   90.00
_cell.angle_gamma   90.00
#
_symmetry.space_group_name_H-M   'P 1'
#
loop_
_entity.id
_entity.type
_entity.pdbx_description
1 polymer ?
#
loop_
_entity_poly.entity_id
_entity_poly.type
_entity_poly.pdbx_seq_one_letter_code
_entity_poly.pdbx_strand_id
1 'polypeptide(L)'
;VNAYPLTSYAYACEMSTDNLDDYGTDNPHFTKFTYDLAYWNDGPEYGSSDGLRALWSAHYLSIQHANAALKAIDALGGGSDLAAAKGEALVIRAYSHFVLVNLFGKHYNSSTSAKDLGVPYMTAPEETLDPKYTRNTVAEVYAAIDKDLTEGLPLISDSFYSQRIYHFNKAAAEAFAARFYLFYEKWDKAIEHATTALDGKSLRRWSEFQDAAIVGAKTEDAYAKLYTRETVAANFLLLPVTSGAVSNFSYANMKRFSMTHRVAEEVFLGENIWRSSTTAQADYWQVPFVSSSYNYRDVINQSKYPYYASNKDKTLCVPFTAEETLLVRAEAEIIQKQYDAAVADLNTWSAAYLNTTKKT
;
A
#
# COMPACT_ATOMS: atom_id res chain seq x y z
N VAL A 1 -21.18 3.06 9.77
CA VAL A 1 -20.86 2.98 8.33
C VAL A 1 -19.35 3.13 8.21
N ASN A 2 -18.66 2.19 7.56
CA ASN A 2 -17.21 2.26 7.40
C ASN A 2 -16.91 2.87 6.02
N ALA A 3 -16.24 4.03 5.98
CA ALA A 3 -15.91 4.70 4.74
C ALA A 3 -14.62 4.16 4.10
N TYR A 4 -13.87 3.27 4.74
CA TYR A 4 -12.66 2.69 4.16
C TYR A 4 -12.96 1.56 3.16
N PRO A 5 -12.18 1.42 2.07
CA PRO A 5 -12.35 0.32 1.14
C PRO A 5 -12.06 -1.02 1.83
N LEU A 6 -12.93 -2.01 1.59
CA LEU A 6 -12.86 -3.33 2.23
C LEU A 6 -12.12 -4.36 1.39
N THR A 7 -11.34 -3.95 0.40
CA THR A 7 -10.56 -4.82 -0.49
C THR A 7 -9.13 -4.30 -0.60
N SER A 8 -8.21 -5.17 -1.02
CA SER A 8 -6.79 -4.84 -1.19
C SER A 8 -6.42 -4.87 -2.67
N TYR A 9 -5.86 -3.79 -3.20
CA TYR A 9 -5.32 -3.79 -4.56
C TYR A 9 -3.96 -4.51 -4.66
N ALA A 10 -3.31 -4.79 -3.52
CA ALA A 10 -1.93 -5.23 -3.49
C ALA A 10 -1.68 -6.52 -4.26
N TYR A 11 -2.60 -7.49 -4.20
CA TYR A 11 -2.42 -8.74 -4.94
C TYR A 11 -2.51 -8.52 -6.46
N ALA A 12 -3.50 -7.76 -6.92
CA ALA A 12 -3.63 -7.43 -8.34
C ALA A 12 -2.42 -6.66 -8.86
N CYS A 13 -1.94 -5.67 -8.09
CA CYS A 13 -0.77 -4.89 -8.47
C CYS A 13 0.51 -5.73 -8.47
N GLU A 14 0.77 -6.53 -7.42
CA GLU A 14 2.00 -7.34 -7.33
C GLU A 14 2.10 -8.36 -8.48
N MET A 15 0.99 -9.02 -8.83
CA MET A 15 0.97 -9.98 -9.94
C MET A 15 1.15 -9.32 -11.31
N SER A 16 1.12 -7.99 -11.40
CA SER A 16 1.37 -7.24 -12.63
C SER A 16 2.67 -6.42 -12.56
N THR A 17 3.63 -6.87 -11.76
CA THR A 17 4.98 -6.28 -11.65
C THR A 17 6.06 -7.21 -12.19
N ASP A 18 7.29 -6.72 -12.25
CA ASP A 18 8.52 -7.49 -12.50
C ASP A 18 9.04 -8.25 -11.27
N ASN A 19 8.40 -8.12 -10.10
CA ASN A 19 8.65 -8.98 -8.93
C ASN A 19 8.09 -10.42 -9.11
N LEU A 20 7.39 -10.66 -10.21
CA LEU A 20 6.78 -11.95 -10.55
C LEU A 20 7.63 -12.74 -11.55
N ASP A 21 7.65 -14.06 -11.41
CA ASP A 21 8.12 -14.99 -12.44
C ASP A 21 7.04 -16.02 -12.81
N ASP A 22 7.10 -16.55 -14.04
CA ASP A 22 6.33 -17.75 -14.43
C ASP A 22 7.25 -18.99 -14.39
N TYR A 23 7.04 -19.83 -13.38
CA TYR A 23 7.74 -21.10 -13.20
C TYR A 23 7.44 -22.12 -14.32
N GLY A 24 6.40 -21.89 -15.14
CA GLY A 24 6.05 -22.73 -16.27
C GLY A 24 5.31 -24.01 -15.89
N THR A 25 5.33 -24.99 -16.79
CA THR A 25 4.51 -26.22 -16.67
C THR A 25 4.99 -27.19 -15.59
N ASP A 26 6.23 -27.04 -15.14
CA ASP A 26 6.79 -27.82 -14.02
C ASP A 26 6.01 -27.56 -12.73
N ASN A 27 5.30 -26.43 -12.68
CA ASN A 27 4.33 -26.16 -11.65
C ASN A 27 2.96 -25.76 -12.22
N PRO A 28 2.03 -26.72 -12.39
CA PRO A 28 0.77 -26.47 -13.07
C PRO A 28 -0.27 -25.72 -12.22
N HIS A 29 0.03 -25.40 -10.95
CA HIS A 29 -0.94 -24.80 -10.04
C HIS A 29 -0.98 -23.27 -10.18
N PHE A 30 -2.09 -22.78 -10.72
CA PHE A 30 -2.43 -21.36 -10.77
C PHE A 30 -3.95 -21.18 -10.76
N THR A 31 -4.41 -19.96 -10.47
CA THR A 31 -5.79 -19.56 -10.74
C THR A 31 -5.86 -18.80 -12.05
N LYS A 32 -6.97 -18.92 -12.78
CA LYS A 32 -7.16 -18.15 -14.02
C LYS A 32 -7.01 -16.65 -13.77
N PHE A 33 -7.52 -16.15 -12.64
CA PHE A 33 -7.34 -14.77 -12.21
C PHE A 33 -5.87 -14.35 -12.11
N THR A 34 -5.02 -15.15 -11.44
CA THR A 34 -3.57 -14.88 -11.36
C THR A 34 -2.91 -14.87 -12.74
N TYR A 35 -3.25 -15.84 -13.59
CA TYR A 35 -2.72 -15.92 -14.96
C TYR A 35 -3.07 -14.68 -15.78
N ASP A 36 -4.30 -14.18 -15.62
CA ASP A 36 -4.76 -13.00 -16.35
C ASP A 36 -4.05 -11.72 -15.89
N LEU A 37 -3.80 -11.56 -14.59
CA LEU A 37 -2.99 -10.47 -14.05
C LEU A 37 -1.53 -10.51 -14.53
N ALA A 38 -0.89 -11.69 -14.47
CA ALA A 38 0.51 -11.89 -14.85
C ALA A 38 0.79 -11.57 -16.32
N TYR A 39 -0.15 -11.90 -17.19
CA TYR A 39 -0.02 -11.71 -18.63
C TYR A 39 -0.84 -10.55 -19.17
N TRP A 40 -1.45 -9.74 -18.31
CA TRP A 40 -2.24 -8.58 -18.71
C TRP A 40 -3.38 -8.95 -19.67
N ASN A 41 -4.00 -10.11 -19.44
CA ASN A 41 -5.12 -10.58 -20.24
C ASN A 41 -6.45 -10.05 -19.72
N ASP A 42 -7.36 -9.78 -20.64
CA ASP A 42 -8.76 -9.52 -20.30
C ASP A 42 -9.45 -10.84 -19.92
N GLY A 43 -9.61 -11.05 -18.62
CA GLY A 43 -10.15 -12.28 -18.05
C GLY A 43 -11.32 -12.07 -17.09
N PRO A 44 -12.20 -13.07 -16.91
CA PRO A 44 -13.24 -12.99 -15.90
C PRO A 44 -12.68 -13.11 -14.48
N GLU A 45 -13.01 -12.16 -13.62
CA GLU A 45 -12.53 -12.10 -12.22
C GLU A 45 -13.56 -12.59 -11.20
N TYR A 46 -14.50 -13.46 -11.61
CA TYR A 46 -15.67 -13.81 -10.80
C TYR A 46 -15.28 -14.37 -9.42
N GLY A 47 -15.78 -13.73 -8.35
CA GLY A 47 -15.54 -14.14 -6.97
C GLY A 47 -14.17 -13.74 -6.40
N SER A 48 -13.33 -13.01 -7.15
CA SER A 48 -12.03 -12.55 -6.66
C SER A 48 -12.18 -11.23 -5.91
N SER A 49 -11.91 -11.23 -4.60
CA SER A 49 -11.98 -10.04 -3.75
C SER A 49 -10.94 -8.97 -4.10
N ASP A 50 -9.82 -9.39 -4.68
CA ASP A 50 -8.76 -8.51 -5.17
C ASP A 50 -8.90 -8.18 -6.67
N GLY A 51 -9.97 -8.65 -7.34
CA GLY A 51 -10.21 -8.37 -8.75
C GLY A 51 -10.57 -6.90 -9.02
N LEU A 52 -10.25 -6.40 -10.22
CA LEU A 52 -10.55 -5.04 -10.66
C LEU A 52 -12.02 -4.68 -10.46
N ARG A 53 -12.98 -5.59 -10.71
CA ARG A 53 -14.40 -5.33 -10.42
C ARG A 53 -14.67 -5.07 -8.95
N ALA A 54 -14.10 -5.89 -8.06
CA ALA A 54 -14.28 -5.76 -6.62
C ALA A 54 -13.60 -4.49 -6.09
N LEU A 55 -12.41 -4.17 -6.61
CA LEU A 55 -11.69 -2.93 -6.33
C LEU A 55 -12.51 -1.71 -6.77
N TRP A 56 -13.04 -1.70 -8.00
CA TRP A 56 -13.90 -0.63 -8.49
C TRP A 56 -15.09 -0.39 -7.54
N SER A 57 -15.85 -1.45 -7.26
CA SER A 57 -17.04 -1.35 -6.40
C SER A 57 -16.71 -0.91 -4.97
N ALA A 58 -15.64 -1.45 -4.37
CA ALA A 58 -15.29 -1.13 -2.99
C ALA A 58 -14.85 0.33 -2.82
N HIS A 59 -14.07 0.87 -3.77
CA HIS A 59 -13.59 2.25 -3.69
C HIS A 59 -14.70 3.26 -4.01
N TYR A 60 -15.60 2.98 -4.96
CA TYR A 60 -16.78 3.84 -5.17
C TYR A 60 -17.78 3.79 -4.00
N LEU A 61 -17.91 2.64 -3.33
CA LEU A 61 -18.72 2.55 -2.10
C LEU A 61 -18.09 3.38 -0.95
N SER A 62 -16.76 3.32 -0.81
CA SER A 62 -16.00 4.18 0.11
C SER A 62 -16.25 5.67 -0.18
N ILE A 63 -16.16 6.08 -1.45
CA ILE A 63 -16.46 7.45 -1.90
C ILE A 63 -17.91 7.84 -1.57
N GLN A 64 -18.88 6.95 -1.79
CA GLN A 64 -20.28 7.18 -1.43
C GLN A 64 -20.44 7.46 0.07
N HIS A 65 -19.77 6.67 0.92
CA HIS A 65 -19.79 6.85 2.36
C HIS A 65 -19.13 8.14 2.81
N ALA A 66 -17.97 8.48 2.23
CA ALA A 66 -17.31 9.77 2.48
C ALA A 66 -18.20 10.95 2.09
N ASN A 67 -18.82 10.91 0.91
CA ASN A 67 -19.72 11.96 0.43
C ASN A 67 -20.99 12.10 1.30
N ALA A 68 -21.55 10.98 1.77
CA ALA A 68 -22.68 11.01 2.69
C ALA A 68 -22.30 11.64 4.04
N ALA A 69 -21.10 11.32 4.57
CA ALA A 69 -20.59 11.94 5.79
C ALA A 69 -20.38 13.45 5.62
N LEU A 70 -19.75 13.88 4.51
CA LEU A 70 -19.55 15.30 4.20
C LEU A 70 -20.89 16.05 4.09
N LYS A 71 -21.86 15.49 3.36
CA LYS A 71 -23.22 16.06 3.26
C LYS A 71 -23.89 16.19 4.63
N ALA A 72 -23.77 15.18 5.49
CA ALA A 72 -24.34 15.21 6.83
C ALA A 72 -23.66 16.26 7.74
N ILE A 73 -22.33 16.36 7.68
CA ILE A 73 -21.55 17.36 8.44
C ILE A 73 -21.95 18.78 8.02
N ASP A 74 -22.07 19.04 6.72
CA ASP A 74 -22.48 20.34 6.21
C ASP A 74 -23.92 20.67 6.62
N ALA A 75 -24.84 19.68 6.61
CA ALA A 75 -26.22 19.86 7.09
C ALA A 75 -26.32 20.14 8.61
N LEU A 76 -25.35 19.64 9.40
CA LEU A 76 -25.21 19.94 10.83
C LEU A 76 -24.52 21.28 11.11
N GLY A 77 -24.20 22.06 10.07
CA GLY A 77 -23.60 23.39 10.17
C GLY A 77 -22.07 23.39 10.24
N GLY A 78 -21.39 22.24 10.10
CA GLY A 78 -19.94 22.17 9.98
C GLY A 78 -19.15 22.66 11.19
N GLY A 79 -19.71 22.52 12.40
CA GLY A 79 -19.08 22.96 13.65
C GLY A 79 -17.69 22.34 13.90
N SER A 80 -16.89 22.99 14.74
CA SER A 80 -15.51 22.57 15.08
C SER A 80 -15.42 21.12 15.56
N ASP A 81 -16.45 20.63 16.24
CA ASP A 81 -16.50 19.27 16.79
C ASP A 81 -16.56 18.19 15.70
N LEU A 82 -16.91 18.55 14.46
CA LEU A 82 -16.96 17.67 13.30
C LEU A 82 -15.79 17.89 12.33
N ALA A 83 -14.87 18.81 12.63
CA ALA A 83 -13.75 19.13 11.76
C ALA A 83 -12.89 17.90 11.47
N ALA A 84 -12.55 17.10 12.49
CA ALA A 84 -11.77 15.88 12.33
C ALA A 84 -12.46 14.85 11.42
N ALA A 85 -13.77 14.64 11.61
CA ALA A 85 -14.55 13.75 10.75
C ALA A 85 -14.64 14.27 9.30
N LYS A 86 -14.72 15.59 9.10
CA LYS A 86 -14.68 16.22 7.77
C LYS A 86 -13.34 16.00 7.09
N GLY A 87 -12.24 16.23 7.81
CA GLY A 87 -10.89 16.00 7.32
C GLY A 87 -10.68 14.56 6.87
N GLU A 88 -11.05 13.61 7.72
CA GLU A 88 -10.93 12.19 7.40
C GLU A 88 -11.79 11.80 6.19
N ALA A 89 -13.04 12.27 6.09
CA ALA A 89 -13.90 11.98 4.96
C ALA A 89 -13.32 12.52 3.63
N LEU A 90 -12.73 13.72 3.63
CA LEU A 90 -12.04 14.27 2.46
C LEU A 90 -10.82 13.41 2.07
N VAL A 91 -10.00 13.02 3.04
CA VAL A 91 -8.81 12.19 2.80
C VAL A 91 -9.19 10.78 2.31
N ILE A 92 -10.26 10.17 2.82
CA ILE A 92 -10.77 8.88 2.34
C ILE A 92 -11.26 8.98 0.88
N ARG A 93 -11.97 10.06 0.54
CA ARG A 93 -12.44 10.33 -0.82
C ARG A 93 -11.26 10.50 -1.78
N ALA A 94 -10.27 11.29 -1.38
CA ALA A 94 -9.00 11.46 -2.09
C ALA A 94 -8.28 10.11 -2.31
N TYR A 95 -8.08 9.33 -1.24
CA TYR A 95 -7.42 8.02 -1.29
C TYR A 95 -8.13 7.05 -2.24
N SER A 96 -9.45 7.02 -2.19
CA SER A 96 -10.23 6.07 -2.99
C SER A 96 -10.20 6.42 -4.48
N HIS A 97 -10.27 7.71 -4.83
CA HIS A 97 -10.05 8.15 -6.21
C HIS A 97 -8.60 7.96 -6.67
N PHE A 98 -7.62 8.13 -5.79
CA PHE A 98 -6.21 7.86 -6.08
C PHE A 98 -5.97 6.39 -6.46
N VAL A 99 -6.53 5.44 -5.70
CA VAL A 99 -6.44 4.02 -6.05
C VAL A 99 -7.13 3.74 -7.39
N LEU A 100 -8.34 4.27 -7.59
CA LEU A 100 -9.10 4.07 -8.82
C LEU A 100 -8.37 4.63 -10.07
N VAL A 101 -7.86 5.86 -10.02
CA VAL A 101 -7.23 6.46 -11.20
C VAL A 101 -5.94 5.73 -11.60
N ASN A 102 -5.21 5.17 -10.63
CA ASN A 102 -3.99 4.41 -10.91
C ASN A 102 -4.24 2.96 -11.35
N LEU A 103 -5.41 2.40 -11.05
CA LEU A 103 -5.81 1.08 -11.56
C LEU A 103 -6.48 1.14 -12.95
N PHE A 104 -7.24 2.21 -13.23
CA PHE A 104 -8.13 2.28 -14.41
C PHE A 104 -7.79 3.41 -15.39
N GLY A 105 -6.83 4.27 -15.05
CA GLY A 105 -6.29 5.32 -15.89
C GLY A 105 -4.84 5.03 -16.28
N LYS A 106 -4.30 5.87 -17.18
CA LYS A 106 -2.85 5.90 -17.38
C LYS A 106 -2.19 6.58 -16.19
N HIS A 107 -0.92 6.24 -15.97
CA HIS A 107 -0.08 6.96 -15.01
C HIS A 107 -0.11 8.47 -15.30
N TYR A 108 -0.10 9.27 -14.23
CA TYR A 108 -0.07 10.72 -14.39
C TYR A 108 1.19 11.13 -15.14
N ASN A 109 1.03 12.09 -16.04
CA ASN A 109 2.10 12.67 -16.82
C ASN A 109 1.67 14.07 -17.20
N SER A 110 2.45 15.08 -16.79
CA SER A 110 2.12 16.49 -17.03
C SER A 110 1.91 16.84 -18.51
N SER A 111 2.47 16.05 -19.44
CA SER A 111 2.34 16.29 -20.88
C SER A 111 1.09 15.67 -21.51
N THR A 112 0.56 14.56 -20.97
CA THR A 112 -0.54 13.80 -21.61
C THR A 112 -1.82 13.72 -20.80
N SER A 113 -1.74 13.86 -19.47
CA SER A 113 -2.85 13.59 -18.54
C SER A 113 -4.06 14.52 -18.71
N ALA A 114 -3.89 15.66 -19.38
CA ALA A 114 -5.02 16.54 -19.75
C ALA A 114 -5.95 15.92 -20.80
N LYS A 115 -5.55 14.82 -21.45
CA LYS A 115 -6.33 14.10 -22.48
C LYS A 115 -6.55 12.63 -22.13
N ASP A 116 -5.69 12.05 -21.31
CA ASP A 116 -5.85 10.66 -20.87
C ASP A 116 -7.09 10.53 -19.98
N LEU A 117 -7.95 9.57 -20.28
CA LEU A 117 -9.16 9.32 -19.49
C LEU A 117 -8.77 8.68 -18.14
N GLY A 118 -9.25 9.29 -17.06
CA GLY A 118 -9.14 8.80 -15.68
C GLY A 118 -10.43 8.09 -15.27
N VAL A 119 -11.00 8.46 -14.13
CA VAL A 119 -12.25 7.88 -13.61
C VAL A 119 -13.23 9.00 -13.26
N PRO A 120 -14.55 8.75 -13.14
CA PRO A 120 -15.46 9.76 -12.62
C PRO A 120 -15.05 10.19 -11.19
N TYR A 121 -14.90 11.50 -10.97
CA TYR A 121 -14.66 12.05 -9.64
C TYR A 121 -15.99 12.44 -8.97
N MET A 122 -16.41 11.71 -7.95
CA MET A 122 -17.71 11.93 -7.29
C MET A 122 -17.56 12.75 -6.02
N THR A 123 -18.18 13.94 -5.98
CA THR A 123 -18.11 14.86 -4.83
C THR A 123 -19.39 14.91 -4.00
N ALA A 124 -20.42 14.17 -4.39
CA ALA A 124 -21.72 14.10 -3.74
C ALA A 124 -22.21 12.65 -3.67
N PRO A 125 -23.08 12.31 -2.69
CA PRO A 125 -23.66 10.98 -2.64
C PRO A 125 -24.58 10.77 -3.85
N GLU A 126 -24.53 9.57 -4.41
CA GLU A 126 -25.50 9.08 -5.39
C GLU A 126 -26.86 8.86 -4.70
N GLU A 127 -27.89 9.53 -5.20
CA GLU A 127 -29.28 9.49 -4.67
C GLU A 127 -30.31 9.03 -5.70
N THR A 128 -29.89 8.88 -6.95
CA THR A 128 -30.74 8.48 -8.09
C THR A 128 -30.35 7.10 -8.57
N LEU A 129 -31.32 6.35 -9.10
CA LEU A 129 -31.06 5.04 -9.73
C LEU A 129 -30.41 5.22 -11.11
N ASP A 130 -29.32 4.51 -11.38
CA ASP A 130 -28.60 4.48 -12.68
C ASP A 130 -28.17 5.86 -13.21
N PRO A 131 -27.45 6.66 -12.40
CA PRO A 131 -26.90 7.92 -12.87
C PRO A 131 -25.86 7.69 -13.98
N LYS A 132 -25.78 8.64 -14.91
CA LYS A 132 -24.78 8.63 -15.98
C LYS A 132 -23.64 9.54 -15.61
N TYR A 133 -22.45 8.97 -15.54
CA TYR A 133 -21.21 9.70 -15.26
C TYR A 133 -20.32 9.77 -16.49
N THR A 134 -19.69 10.93 -16.69
CA THR A 134 -18.59 11.08 -17.64
C THR A 134 -17.28 10.89 -16.89
N ARG A 135 -16.34 10.14 -17.49
CA ARG A 135 -15.00 10.00 -16.93
C ARG A 135 -14.30 11.36 -16.97
N ASN A 136 -13.70 11.76 -15.86
CA ASN A 136 -12.75 12.86 -15.84
C ASN A 136 -11.46 12.45 -16.53
N THR A 137 -10.66 13.44 -16.94
CA THR A 137 -9.28 13.19 -17.35
C THR A 137 -8.41 12.82 -16.14
N VAL A 138 -7.28 12.16 -16.36
CA VAL A 138 -6.32 11.85 -15.28
C VAL A 138 -5.90 13.15 -14.58
N ALA A 139 -5.66 14.23 -15.32
CA ALA A 139 -5.30 15.52 -14.73
C ALA A 139 -6.40 16.13 -13.85
N GLU A 140 -7.67 16.04 -14.27
CA GLU A 140 -8.81 16.50 -13.49
C GLU A 140 -8.98 15.70 -12.19
N VAL A 141 -8.81 14.37 -12.25
CA VAL A 141 -8.88 13.53 -11.06
C VAL A 141 -7.78 13.90 -10.06
N TYR A 142 -6.54 14.02 -10.51
CA TYR A 142 -5.43 14.41 -9.63
C TYR A 142 -5.62 15.81 -9.04
N ALA A 143 -6.11 16.79 -9.82
CA ALA A 143 -6.41 18.13 -9.29
C ALA A 143 -7.51 18.11 -8.23
N ALA A 144 -8.52 17.25 -8.37
CA ALA A 144 -9.57 17.09 -7.37
C ALA A 144 -9.05 16.40 -6.09
N ILE A 145 -8.13 15.43 -6.21
CA ILE A 145 -7.45 14.79 -5.07
C ILE A 145 -6.60 15.83 -4.31
N ASP A 146 -5.81 16.66 -5.02
CA ASP A 146 -5.02 17.75 -4.43
C ASP A 146 -5.90 18.72 -3.62
N LYS A 147 -7.07 19.06 -4.15
CA LYS A 147 -8.06 19.89 -3.44
C LYS A 147 -8.55 19.22 -2.15
N ASP A 148 -8.99 17.96 -2.23
CA ASP A 148 -9.48 17.23 -1.05
C ASP A 148 -8.40 17.07 0.02
N LEU A 149 -7.15 16.82 -0.38
CA LEU A 149 -6.01 16.77 0.55
C LEU A 149 -5.72 18.13 1.17
N THR A 150 -5.71 19.20 0.38
CA THR A 150 -5.45 20.57 0.87
C THR A 150 -6.50 21.02 1.88
N GLU A 151 -7.77 20.69 1.65
CA GLU A 151 -8.86 20.99 2.58
C GLU A 151 -8.90 20.04 3.79
N GLY A 152 -8.55 18.77 3.60
CA GLY A 152 -8.69 17.72 4.61
C GLY A 152 -7.54 17.64 5.61
N LEU A 153 -6.28 17.76 5.17
CA LEU A 153 -5.10 17.58 6.01
C LEU A 153 -5.02 18.52 7.23
N PRO A 154 -5.41 19.81 7.14
CA PRO A 154 -5.43 20.70 8.30
C PRO A 154 -6.46 20.31 9.36
N LEU A 155 -7.47 19.53 8.98
CA LEU A 155 -8.58 19.15 9.85
C LEU A 155 -8.35 17.81 10.56
N ILE A 156 -7.38 17.01 10.12
CA ILE A 156 -7.04 15.71 10.75
C ILE A 156 -6.58 15.91 12.20
N SER A 157 -7.10 15.08 13.11
CA SER A 157 -6.77 15.13 14.53
C SER A 157 -6.60 13.74 15.14
N ASP A 158 -5.40 13.48 15.67
CA ASP A 158 -5.04 12.20 16.30
C ASP A 158 -5.77 11.96 17.63
N SER A 159 -6.32 13.01 18.24
CA SER A 159 -7.04 12.91 19.52
C SER A 159 -8.52 12.55 19.35
N PHE A 160 -9.05 12.60 18.12
CA PHE A 160 -10.48 12.41 17.88
C PHE A 160 -10.90 10.93 18.01
N TYR A 161 -10.03 9.99 17.64
CA TYR A 161 -10.30 8.56 17.70
C TYR A 161 -9.43 7.85 18.73
N SER A 162 -10.04 7.01 19.58
CA SER A 162 -9.29 6.18 20.54
C SER A 162 -8.44 5.11 19.84
N GLN A 163 -8.94 4.54 18.75
CA GLN A 163 -8.29 3.52 17.94
C GLN A 163 -7.66 4.12 16.68
N ARG A 164 -6.83 5.17 16.87
CA ARG A 164 -6.28 6.02 15.80
C ARG A 164 -5.57 5.30 14.65
N ILE A 165 -5.05 4.09 14.88
CA ILE A 165 -4.31 3.34 13.85
C ILE A 165 -5.21 2.76 12.76
N TYR A 166 -6.53 2.64 13.01
CA TYR A 166 -7.51 2.19 12.03
C TYR A 166 -8.21 3.36 11.30
N HIS A 167 -7.71 4.57 11.51
CA HIS A 167 -8.21 5.81 10.94
C HIS A 167 -7.05 6.59 10.32
N PHE A 168 -7.33 7.44 9.33
CA PHE A 168 -6.37 8.43 8.83
C PHE A 168 -6.04 9.41 9.96
N ASN A 169 -5.03 9.05 10.75
CA ASN A 169 -4.31 9.94 11.63
C ASN A 169 -3.36 10.84 10.82
N LYS A 170 -2.75 11.82 11.47
CA LYS A 170 -1.89 12.81 10.84
C LYS A 170 -0.75 12.15 10.05
N ALA A 171 -0.03 11.22 10.65
CA ALA A 171 1.07 10.53 9.97
C ALA A 171 0.61 9.74 8.74
N ALA A 172 -0.53 9.03 8.83
CA ALA A 172 -1.11 8.30 7.70
C ALA A 172 -1.58 9.22 6.57
N ALA A 173 -2.23 10.33 6.90
CA ALA A 173 -2.74 11.28 5.92
C ALA A 173 -1.60 12.03 5.21
N GLU A 174 -0.57 12.42 5.95
CA GLU A 174 0.64 13.05 5.39
C GLU A 174 1.45 12.07 4.54
N ALA A 175 1.59 10.80 4.96
CA ALA A 175 2.24 9.76 4.15
C ALA A 175 1.47 9.49 2.84
N PHE A 176 0.14 9.46 2.91
CA PHE A 176 -0.69 9.39 1.71
C PHE A 176 -0.47 10.60 0.80
N ALA A 177 -0.48 11.81 1.34
CA ALA A 177 -0.23 13.03 0.58
C ALA A 177 1.14 12.99 -0.09
N ALA A 178 2.18 12.55 0.62
CA ALA A 178 3.52 12.40 0.07
C ALA A 178 3.54 11.46 -1.15
N ARG A 179 2.96 10.25 -1.02
CA ARG A 179 2.84 9.30 -2.13
C ARG A 179 2.04 9.87 -3.29
N PHE A 180 0.92 10.53 -3.01
CA PHE A 180 0.10 11.17 -4.02
C PHE A 180 0.91 12.22 -4.80
N TYR A 181 1.64 13.10 -4.11
CA TYR A 181 2.45 14.13 -4.75
C TYR A 181 3.66 13.59 -5.50
N LEU A 182 4.20 12.43 -5.09
CA LEU A 182 5.19 11.65 -5.85
C LEU A 182 4.57 11.00 -7.11
N PHE A 183 3.27 10.75 -7.15
CA PHE A 183 2.63 10.31 -8.39
C PHE A 183 2.21 11.51 -9.25
N TYR A 184 2.03 12.69 -8.65
CA TYR A 184 1.50 13.88 -9.32
C TYR A 184 2.56 14.80 -9.94
N GLU A 185 3.83 14.41 -9.98
CA GLU A 185 4.93 15.27 -10.45
C GLU A 185 5.09 16.57 -9.61
N LYS A 186 4.76 16.50 -8.31
CA LYS A 186 4.88 17.61 -7.34
C LYS A 186 5.91 17.29 -6.24
N TRP A 187 7.16 17.15 -6.65
CA TRP A 187 8.25 16.63 -5.82
C TRP A 187 8.50 17.46 -4.55
N ASP A 188 8.37 18.79 -4.60
CA ASP A 188 8.53 19.65 -3.41
C ASP A 188 7.51 19.30 -2.33
N LYS A 189 6.24 19.14 -2.73
CA LYS A 189 5.16 18.74 -1.83
C LYS A 189 5.37 17.31 -1.31
N ALA A 190 5.86 16.40 -2.15
CA ALA A 190 6.16 15.04 -1.72
C ALA A 190 7.19 15.03 -0.57
N ILE A 191 8.26 15.83 -0.68
CA ILE A 191 9.28 15.99 0.37
C ILE A 191 8.70 16.63 1.64
N GLU A 192 7.90 17.69 1.49
CA GLU A 192 7.24 18.39 2.62
C GLU A 192 6.35 17.45 3.43
N HIS A 193 5.43 16.75 2.75
CA HIS A 193 4.48 15.86 3.39
C HIS A 193 5.15 14.61 3.98
N ALA A 194 6.15 14.05 3.30
CA ALA A 194 6.91 12.92 3.85
C ALA A 194 7.67 13.33 5.11
N THR A 195 8.29 14.51 5.11
CA THR A 195 9.00 15.05 6.28
C THR A 195 8.05 15.24 7.46
N THR A 196 6.86 15.77 7.21
CA THR A 196 5.82 15.94 8.24
C THR A 196 5.33 14.60 8.77
N ALA A 197 5.11 13.62 7.90
CA ALA A 197 4.67 12.27 8.30
C ALA A 197 5.71 11.55 9.17
N LEU A 198 7.00 11.77 8.90
CA LEU A 198 8.13 11.14 9.59
C LEU A 198 8.54 11.85 10.89
N ASP A 199 8.03 13.05 11.17
CA ASP A 199 8.40 13.80 12.36
C ASP A 199 8.07 13.03 13.65
N GLY A 200 9.10 12.85 14.48
CA GLY A 200 9.03 12.05 15.70
C GLY A 200 8.71 10.55 15.48
N LYS A 201 8.80 10.03 14.25
CA LYS A 201 8.56 8.61 13.94
C LYS A 201 9.88 7.84 13.85
N SER A 202 9.76 6.52 14.01
CA SER A 202 10.89 5.60 13.84
C SER A 202 10.53 4.56 12.79
N LEU A 203 11.54 4.13 12.03
CA LEU A 203 11.41 2.97 11.17
C LEU A 203 11.17 1.70 12.00
N ARG A 204 10.66 0.66 11.36
CA ARG A 204 10.44 -0.65 11.96
C ARG A 204 11.78 -1.20 12.41
N ARG A 205 11.75 -1.77 13.61
CA ARG A 205 12.87 -2.52 14.15
C ARG A 205 12.89 -3.90 13.50
N TRP A 206 13.46 -4.00 12.31
CA TRP A 206 13.49 -5.26 11.57
C TRP A 206 14.21 -6.37 12.33
N SER A 207 15.16 -6.03 13.21
CA SER A 207 15.82 -6.98 14.10
C SER A 207 14.86 -7.78 14.99
N GLU A 208 13.66 -7.26 15.30
CA GLU A 208 12.63 -8.02 16.03
C GLU A 208 12.15 -9.26 15.29
N PHE A 209 12.25 -9.30 13.95
CA PHE A 209 11.86 -10.46 13.15
C PHE A 209 12.85 -11.63 13.30
N GLN A 210 13.97 -11.43 14.00
CA GLN A 210 14.88 -12.49 14.41
C GLN A 210 14.65 -12.95 15.86
N ASP A 211 13.87 -12.21 16.65
CA ASP A 211 13.63 -12.51 18.06
C ASP A 211 12.45 -13.47 18.21
N ALA A 212 12.75 -14.73 18.55
CA ALA A 212 11.74 -15.76 18.78
C ALA A 212 10.76 -15.42 19.92
N ALA A 213 11.15 -14.60 20.91
CA ALA A 213 10.26 -14.17 21.98
C ALA A 213 9.23 -13.12 21.51
N ILE A 214 9.56 -12.35 20.47
CA ILE A 214 8.67 -11.32 19.90
C ILE A 214 7.78 -11.90 18.79
N VAL A 215 8.36 -12.73 17.92
CA VAL A 215 7.65 -13.34 16.79
C VAL A 215 6.84 -14.55 17.22
N GLY A 216 7.33 -15.32 18.19
CA GLY A 216 6.71 -16.54 18.70
C GLY A 216 7.04 -17.78 17.88
N ALA A 217 6.87 -17.75 16.55
CA ALA A 217 7.15 -18.89 15.68
C ALA A 217 7.71 -18.46 14.31
N LYS A 218 8.56 -19.30 13.70
CA LYS A 218 9.08 -19.08 12.34
C LYS A 218 8.07 -19.53 11.29
N THR A 219 6.95 -18.82 11.19
CA THR A 219 5.87 -19.07 10.21
C THR A 219 5.45 -17.79 9.49
N GLU A 220 4.95 -17.92 8.26
CA GLU A 220 4.43 -16.79 7.46
C GLU A 220 3.44 -15.95 8.28
N ASP A 221 2.49 -16.61 8.93
CA ASP A 221 1.44 -15.98 9.72
C ASP A 221 1.97 -15.22 10.95
N ALA A 222 2.95 -15.78 11.67
CA ALA A 222 3.52 -15.11 12.83
C ALA A 222 4.28 -13.82 12.44
N TYR A 223 5.02 -13.88 11.33
CA TYR A 223 5.74 -12.73 10.78
C TYR A 223 4.76 -11.68 10.26
N ALA A 224 3.71 -12.08 9.55
CA ALA A 224 2.66 -11.17 9.10
C ALA A 224 1.92 -10.50 10.26
N LYS A 225 1.62 -11.24 11.34
CA LYS A 225 1.01 -10.69 12.57
C LYS A 225 1.91 -9.70 13.30
N LEU A 226 3.23 -9.91 13.31
CA LEU A 226 4.17 -8.90 13.77
C LEU A 226 4.17 -7.68 12.83
N TYR A 227 4.17 -7.93 11.51
CA TYR A 227 4.19 -6.88 10.51
C TYR A 227 2.99 -5.91 10.66
N THR A 228 1.79 -6.44 10.83
CA THR A 228 0.54 -5.68 10.96
C THR A 228 0.16 -5.36 12.41
N ARG A 229 1.10 -5.46 13.36
CA ARG A 229 0.78 -5.24 14.78
C ARG A 229 0.57 -3.74 15.04
N GLU A 230 -0.46 -3.43 15.83
CA GLU A 230 -0.81 -2.04 16.14
C GLU A 230 0.23 -1.29 16.99
N THR A 231 1.05 -2.03 17.72
CA THR A 231 2.10 -1.47 18.57
C THR A 231 3.38 -1.12 17.80
N VAL A 232 3.46 -1.48 16.51
CA VAL A 232 4.62 -1.15 15.68
C VAL A 232 4.49 0.30 15.23
N ALA A 233 5.34 1.17 15.78
CA ALA A 233 5.29 2.62 15.55
C ALA A 233 5.48 3.04 14.07
N ALA A 234 6.10 2.18 13.26
CA ALA A 234 6.30 2.40 11.83
C ALA A 234 5.02 2.16 11.00
N ASN A 235 3.98 1.52 11.55
CA ASN A 235 2.70 1.36 10.89
C ASN A 235 1.86 2.62 11.10
N PHE A 236 1.57 3.36 10.04
CA PHE A 236 0.76 4.58 10.14
C PHE A 236 -0.74 4.30 10.02
N LEU A 237 -1.13 3.28 9.25
CA LEU A 237 -2.53 2.90 9.07
C LEU A 237 -2.66 1.39 8.99
N LEU A 238 -3.67 0.82 9.65
CA LEU A 238 -4.08 -0.57 9.51
C LEU A 238 -5.51 -0.62 8.97
N LEU A 239 -5.72 -1.34 7.87
CA LEU A 239 -7.05 -1.53 7.30
C LEU A 239 -7.46 -3.00 7.34
N PRO A 240 -8.59 -3.33 7.99
CA PRO A 240 -9.24 -4.62 7.83
C PRO A 240 -9.84 -4.74 6.43
N VAL A 241 -9.35 -5.71 5.66
CA VAL A 241 -9.75 -5.93 4.27
C VAL A 241 -10.21 -7.36 4.05
N THR A 242 -11.05 -7.58 3.05
CA THR A 242 -11.26 -8.87 2.43
C THR A 242 -10.25 -9.02 1.30
N SER A 243 -9.41 -10.05 1.36
CA SER A 243 -8.36 -10.26 0.36
C SER A 243 -7.97 -11.72 0.30
N GLY A 244 -7.80 -12.24 -0.91
CA GLY A 244 -7.19 -13.53 -1.18
C GLY A 244 -5.68 -13.53 -0.93
N ALA A 245 -5.06 -12.37 -0.67
CA ALA A 245 -3.62 -12.22 -0.43
C ALA A 245 -3.06 -13.19 0.62
N VAL A 246 -3.80 -13.53 1.68
CA VAL A 246 -3.33 -14.52 2.67
C VAL A 246 -3.11 -15.90 2.04
N SER A 247 -4.02 -16.31 1.17
CA SER A 247 -3.93 -17.59 0.46
C SER A 247 -3.00 -17.49 -0.74
N ASN A 248 -3.04 -16.38 -1.46
CA ASN A 248 -2.32 -16.17 -2.71
C ASN A 248 -0.87 -15.71 -2.50
N PHE A 249 -0.50 -15.19 -1.33
CA PHE A 249 0.88 -14.96 -0.89
C PHE A 249 1.26 -16.00 0.17
N SER A 250 1.22 -17.28 -0.19
CA SER A 250 1.65 -18.38 0.67
C SER A 250 2.36 -19.45 -0.12
N TYR A 251 3.48 -19.96 0.42
CA TYR A 251 4.23 -21.07 -0.18
C TYR A 251 3.38 -22.34 -0.39
N ALA A 252 2.25 -22.49 0.30
CA ALA A 252 1.36 -23.65 0.17
C ALA A 252 0.54 -23.64 -1.13
N ASN A 253 0.21 -22.44 -1.64
CA ASN A 253 -0.72 -22.25 -2.76
C ASN A 253 -0.06 -21.55 -3.98
N MET A 254 1.00 -20.76 -3.76
CA MET A 254 1.78 -20.10 -4.81
C MET A 254 2.73 -21.05 -5.47
N LYS A 255 2.68 -21.13 -6.79
CA LYS A 255 3.32 -22.24 -7.45
C LYS A 255 3.80 -21.91 -8.87
N ARG A 256 2.91 -21.47 -9.75
CA ARG A 256 3.32 -21.07 -11.10
C ARG A 256 3.77 -19.62 -11.17
N PHE A 257 2.91 -18.72 -10.71
CA PHE A 257 3.13 -17.28 -10.70
C PHE A 257 3.51 -16.88 -9.28
N SER A 258 4.80 -16.61 -9.08
CA SER A 258 5.35 -16.20 -7.79
C SER A 258 6.70 -15.54 -7.97
N MET A 259 7.16 -14.80 -6.96
CA MET A 259 8.56 -14.42 -6.88
C MET A 259 9.43 -15.69 -6.78
N THR A 260 10.31 -15.90 -7.76
CA THR A 260 11.27 -17.00 -7.78
C THR A 260 12.58 -16.63 -7.09
N HIS A 261 13.49 -17.60 -6.86
CA HIS A 261 14.85 -17.31 -6.42
C HIS A 261 15.57 -16.31 -7.33
N ARG A 262 15.39 -16.44 -8.64
CA ARG A 262 15.96 -15.52 -9.62
C ARG A 262 15.55 -14.07 -9.31
N VAL A 263 14.25 -13.83 -9.18
CA VAL A 263 13.74 -12.48 -8.89
C VAL A 263 14.12 -12.02 -7.49
N ALA A 264 14.02 -12.91 -6.50
CA ALA A 264 14.38 -12.54 -5.14
C ALA A 264 15.88 -12.28 -4.96
N GLU A 265 16.77 -12.84 -5.78
CA GLU A 265 18.19 -12.45 -5.78
C GLU A 265 18.37 -10.98 -6.14
N GLU A 266 17.52 -10.43 -7.00
CA GLU A 266 17.58 -9.00 -7.36
C GLU A 266 17.02 -8.09 -6.25
N VAL A 267 16.09 -8.59 -5.43
CA VAL A 267 15.32 -7.76 -4.48
C VAL A 267 15.68 -7.99 -3.00
N PHE A 268 15.89 -9.24 -2.56
CA PHE A 268 15.94 -9.63 -1.14
C PHE A 268 17.11 -10.55 -0.74
N LEU A 269 17.59 -11.39 -1.65
CA LEU A 269 18.53 -12.49 -1.36
C LEU A 269 19.92 -12.25 -1.95
N GLY A 270 20.08 -11.31 -2.87
CA GLY A 270 21.35 -11.01 -3.50
C GLY A 270 22.26 -10.12 -2.66
N GLU A 271 23.44 -9.89 -3.22
CA GLU A 271 24.46 -9.06 -2.60
C GLU A 271 24.02 -7.59 -2.58
N ASN A 272 23.94 -7.00 -1.38
CA ASN A 272 23.76 -5.56 -1.25
C ASN A 272 25.12 -4.84 -1.19
N ILE A 273 25.11 -3.53 -1.47
CA ILE A 273 26.33 -2.69 -1.47
C ILE A 273 27.02 -2.61 -0.10
N TRP A 274 26.31 -2.96 0.98
CA TRP A 274 26.79 -2.97 2.36
C TRP A 274 27.14 -4.37 2.88
N ARG A 275 27.29 -5.35 1.97
CA ARG A 275 27.59 -6.75 2.29
C ARG A 275 28.73 -6.88 3.28
N SER A 276 28.49 -7.67 4.32
CA SER A 276 29.49 -8.00 5.34
C SER A 276 29.65 -9.52 5.53
N SER A 277 28.65 -10.29 5.13
CA SER A 277 28.62 -11.74 5.23
C SER A 277 29.01 -12.45 3.93
N THR A 278 29.61 -13.63 4.04
CA THR A 278 29.78 -14.55 2.88
C THR A 278 28.44 -15.11 2.40
N THR A 279 27.44 -15.16 3.28
CA THR A 279 26.06 -15.55 2.98
C THR A 279 25.20 -14.30 2.92
N ALA A 280 24.80 -13.88 1.71
CA ALA A 280 24.10 -12.60 1.47
C ALA A 280 22.85 -12.43 2.33
N GLN A 281 22.09 -13.51 2.54
CA GLN A 281 20.87 -13.49 3.36
C GLN A 281 21.12 -13.09 4.81
N ALA A 282 22.32 -13.32 5.35
CA ALA A 282 22.64 -12.96 6.73
C ALA A 282 22.78 -11.45 6.93
N ASP A 283 22.95 -10.67 5.84
CA ASP A 283 23.00 -9.21 5.87
C ASP A 283 21.59 -8.58 5.91
N TYR A 284 20.51 -9.37 6.01
CA TYR A 284 19.13 -8.88 6.10
C TYR A 284 18.47 -9.30 7.43
N TRP A 285 17.78 -8.36 8.08
CA TRP A 285 17.06 -8.68 9.32
C TRP A 285 15.83 -9.55 9.11
N GLN A 286 15.18 -9.47 7.96
CA GLN A 286 14.10 -10.38 7.59
C GLN A 286 14.46 -11.06 6.27
N VAL A 287 14.71 -12.36 6.36
CA VAL A 287 14.88 -13.22 5.18
C VAL A 287 13.50 -13.74 4.79
N PRO A 288 13.13 -13.72 3.50
CA PRO A 288 11.86 -14.27 3.06
C PRO A 288 11.80 -15.79 3.29
N PHE A 289 10.58 -16.32 3.39
CA PHE A 289 10.33 -17.75 3.48
C PHE A 289 10.60 -18.41 2.14
N VAL A 290 11.37 -19.49 2.19
CA VAL A 290 11.68 -20.36 1.05
C VAL A 290 11.01 -21.71 1.27
N SER A 291 10.29 -22.23 0.27
CA SER A 291 9.68 -23.55 0.38
C SER A 291 10.73 -24.66 0.48
N SER A 292 10.53 -25.61 1.39
CA SER A 292 11.43 -26.76 1.55
C SER A 292 11.13 -27.92 0.59
N SER A 293 10.03 -27.86 -0.18
CA SER A 293 9.63 -28.91 -1.11
C SER A 293 10.44 -28.84 -2.39
N TYR A 294 11.05 -29.96 -2.82
CA TYR A 294 11.90 -30.03 -4.01
C TYR A 294 11.28 -29.40 -5.26
N ASN A 295 9.99 -29.64 -5.51
CA ASN A 295 9.26 -29.11 -6.67
C ASN A 295 8.94 -27.61 -6.57
N TYR A 296 9.14 -27.00 -5.40
CA TYR A 296 8.68 -25.65 -5.07
C TYR A 296 9.78 -24.79 -4.44
N ARG A 297 11.03 -25.25 -4.42
CA ARG A 297 12.15 -24.57 -3.74
C ARG A 297 12.33 -23.14 -4.20
N ASP A 298 11.89 -22.80 -5.41
CA ASP A 298 12.04 -21.47 -5.94
C ASP A 298 10.99 -20.47 -5.48
N VAL A 299 9.89 -20.90 -4.85
CA VAL A 299 8.84 -19.98 -4.37
C VAL A 299 9.31 -19.24 -3.12
N ILE A 300 9.37 -17.91 -3.21
CA ILE A 300 9.81 -17.01 -2.15
C ILE A 300 8.66 -16.11 -1.71
N ASN A 301 8.48 -16.00 -0.40
CA ASN A 301 7.43 -15.15 0.16
C ASN A 301 7.90 -14.37 1.39
N GLN A 302 7.62 -13.08 1.42
CA GLN A 302 7.75 -12.26 2.62
C GLN A 302 6.34 -11.87 3.10
N SER A 303 5.77 -12.71 3.96
CA SER A 303 4.37 -12.55 4.35
C SER A 303 4.10 -11.26 5.12
N LYS A 304 3.10 -10.50 4.64
CA LYS A 304 2.60 -9.26 5.24
C LYS A 304 1.10 -9.32 5.58
N TYR A 305 0.44 -10.44 5.27
CA TYR A 305 -1.01 -10.61 5.40
C TYR A 305 -1.33 -11.70 6.42
N PRO A 306 -1.73 -11.33 7.65
CA PRO A 306 -1.99 -12.29 8.72
C PRO A 306 -3.24 -13.13 8.42
N TYR A 307 -3.19 -14.40 8.84
CA TYR A 307 -4.31 -15.33 8.75
C TYR A 307 -5.11 -15.35 10.05
N TYR A 308 -6.43 -15.20 9.91
CA TYR A 308 -7.38 -15.29 11.02
C TYR A 308 -8.32 -16.48 10.82
N ALA A 309 -8.13 -17.53 11.63
CA ALA A 309 -8.87 -18.79 11.49
C ALA A 309 -10.39 -18.63 11.61
N SER A 310 -10.86 -17.65 12.40
CA SER A 310 -12.27 -17.33 12.57
C SER A 310 -12.90 -16.63 11.35
N ASN A 311 -12.08 -16.05 10.46
CA ASN A 311 -12.56 -15.35 9.26
C ASN A 311 -11.51 -15.39 8.15
N LYS A 312 -11.50 -16.50 7.39
CA LYS A 312 -10.43 -16.84 6.44
C LYS A 312 -10.29 -15.87 5.27
N ASP A 313 -11.36 -15.14 4.96
CA ASP A 313 -11.37 -14.17 3.86
C ASP A 313 -10.99 -12.76 4.32
N LYS A 314 -10.78 -12.55 5.63
CA LYS A 314 -10.39 -11.26 6.22
C LYS A 314 -8.92 -11.28 6.63
N THR A 315 -8.26 -10.15 6.42
CA THR A 315 -6.88 -9.90 6.84
C THR A 315 -6.68 -8.43 7.19
N LEU A 316 -5.47 -8.08 7.60
CA LEU A 316 -5.05 -6.69 7.79
C LEU A 316 -4.03 -6.33 6.70
N CYS A 317 -4.12 -5.11 6.18
CA CYS A 317 -3.06 -4.52 5.40
C CYS A 317 -2.52 -3.27 6.11
N VAL A 318 -1.30 -2.87 5.75
CA VAL A 318 -0.64 -1.64 6.22
C VAL A 318 -0.43 -0.73 5.01
N PRO A 319 -1.37 0.17 4.68
CA PRO A 319 -1.26 0.95 3.45
C PRO A 319 -0.11 1.96 3.44
N PHE A 320 0.31 2.44 4.62
CA PHE A 320 1.36 3.46 4.80
C PHE A 320 2.27 3.09 5.95
N THR A 321 3.59 3.15 5.70
CA THR A 321 4.62 2.92 6.72
C THR A 321 5.68 4.00 6.70
N ALA A 322 6.42 4.11 7.79
CA ALA A 322 7.54 5.04 7.89
C ALA A 322 8.63 4.77 6.83
N GLU A 323 8.92 3.50 6.52
CA GLU A 323 9.93 3.13 5.52
C GLU A 323 9.52 3.55 4.12
N GLU A 324 8.29 3.25 3.73
CA GLU A 324 7.80 3.63 2.41
C GLU A 324 7.73 5.16 2.27
N THR A 325 7.30 5.85 3.32
CA THR A 325 7.31 7.32 3.35
C THR A 325 8.71 7.91 3.21
N LEU A 326 9.71 7.29 3.85
CA LEU A 326 11.12 7.67 3.72
C LEU A 326 11.64 7.44 2.29
N LEU A 327 11.29 6.32 1.67
CA LEU A 327 11.67 6.03 0.28
C LEU A 327 10.98 6.97 -0.71
N VAL A 328 9.72 7.34 -0.47
CA VAL A 328 9.00 8.38 -1.24
C VAL A 328 9.75 9.71 -1.19
N ARG A 329 10.25 10.10 -0.01
CA ARG A 329 11.05 11.32 0.14
C ARG A 329 12.38 11.22 -0.61
N ALA A 330 13.12 10.13 -0.43
CA ALA A 330 14.39 9.89 -1.11
C ALA A 330 14.23 9.92 -2.64
N GLU A 331 13.18 9.31 -3.18
CA GLU A 331 12.90 9.35 -4.62
C GLU A 331 12.64 10.77 -5.12
N ALA A 332 11.79 11.53 -4.44
CA ALA A 332 11.52 12.92 -4.78
C ALA A 332 12.81 13.79 -4.71
N GLU A 333 13.65 13.58 -3.70
CA GLU A 333 14.95 14.24 -3.54
C GLU A 333 15.91 13.89 -4.69
N ILE A 334 15.98 12.62 -5.11
CA ILE A 334 16.80 12.19 -6.26
C ILE A 334 16.35 12.89 -7.54
N ILE A 335 15.04 12.93 -7.80
CA ILE A 335 14.50 13.58 -9.01
C ILE A 335 14.82 15.08 -9.00
N GLN A 336 14.80 15.71 -7.81
CA GLN A 336 15.21 17.09 -7.62
C GLN A 336 16.72 17.33 -7.56
N LYS A 337 17.54 16.27 -7.68
CA LYS A 337 19.00 16.33 -7.59
C LYS A 337 19.53 16.75 -6.21
N GLN A 338 18.74 16.54 -5.16
CA GLN A 338 19.13 16.72 -3.76
C GLN A 338 19.83 15.45 -3.23
N TYR A 339 20.93 15.06 -3.89
CA TYR A 339 21.53 13.73 -3.67
C TYR A 339 22.05 13.49 -2.25
N ASP A 340 22.58 14.51 -1.58
CA ASP A 340 23.07 14.35 -0.20
C ASP A 340 21.92 14.02 0.78
N ALA A 341 20.75 14.65 0.59
CA ALA A 341 19.55 14.36 1.39
C ALA A 341 19.04 12.94 1.10
N ALA A 342 18.96 12.57 -0.19
CA ALA A 342 18.52 11.25 -0.59
C ALA A 342 19.44 10.14 -0.05
N VAL A 343 20.76 10.35 -0.09
CA VAL A 343 21.73 9.41 0.50
C VAL A 343 21.52 9.28 2.01
N ALA A 344 21.24 10.39 2.72
CA ALA A 344 20.95 10.33 4.16
C ALA A 344 19.69 9.49 4.46
N ASP A 345 18.64 9.64 3.66
CA ASP A 345 17.42 8.84 3.78
C ASP A 345 17.65 7.36 3.44
N LEU A 346 18.36 7.06 2.34
CA LEU A 346 18.70 5.70 1.95
C LEU A 346 19.62 5.01 2.97
N ASN A 347 20.53 5.76 3.59
CA ASN A 347 21.38 5.26 4.68
C ASN A 347 20.58 4.98 5.95
N THR A 348 19.60 5.83 6.27
CA THR A 348 18.67 5.63 7.39
C THR A 348 17.82 4.37 7.17
N TRP A 349 17.28 4.20 5.96
CA TRP A 349 16.54 3.01 5.57
C TRP A 349 17.41 1.74 5.65
N SER A 350 18.61 1.79 5.05
CA SER A 350 19.55 0.65 5.02
C SER A 350 19.98 0.23 6.42
N ALA A 351 20.26 1.18 7.32
CA ALA A 351 20.63 0.90 8.70
C ALA A 351 19.52 0.20 9.50
N ALA A 352 18.26 0.48 9.18
CA ALA A 352 17.13 -0.18 9.83
C ALA A 352 16.87 -1.58 9.25
N TYR A 353 16.99 -1.74 7.93
CA TYR A 353 16.60 -2.96 7.21
C TYR A 353 17.69 -4.04 7.15
N LEU A 354 18.95 -3.63 7.03
CA LEU A 354 20.08 -4.53 6.88
C LEU A 354 20.72 -4.89 8.23
N ASN A 355 21.14 -6.14 8.35
CA ASN A 355 21.94 -6.67 9.46
C ASN A 355 23.42 -6.66 9.08
N THR A 356 24.00 -5.47 8.93
CA THR A 356 25.41 -5.28 8.55
C THR A 356 26.19 -4.49 9.60
N THR A 357 27.48 -4.79 9.72
CA THR A 357 28.42 -4.08 10.61
C THR A 357 29.12 -2.90 9.92
N LYS A 358 28.99 -2.79 8.58
CA LYS A 358 29.49 -1.63 7.85
C LYS A 358 28.60 -0.44 8.18
N LYS A 359 29.21 0.64 8.69
CA LYS A 359 28.50 1.89 8.96
C LYS A 359 28.07 2.50 7.63
N THR A 360 26.77 2.77 7.52
CA THR A 360 26.16 3.57 6.45
C THR A 360 26.47 5.05 6.61
#